data_AF-A0A0C2C2V4-F1
#
_entry.id   AF-A0A0C2C2V4-F1
#
_cell.length_a   1.000
_cell.length_b   1.000
_cell.length_c   1.000
_cell.angle_alpha   90.00
_cell.angle_beta   90.00
_cell.angle_gamma   90.00
#
_symmetry.space_group_name_H-M   'P 1'
#
loop_
_entity.id
_entity.type
_entity.pdbx_description
1 polymer ?
#
loop_
_entity_poly.entity_id
_entity_poly.type
_entity_poly.pdbx_seq_one_letter_code
_entity_poly.pdbx_strand_id
1 'polypeptide(L)'
;MRCRKNKSTNFELGAITVDPGSSAYNPRPLIDYCRSLNIDYFYEEQDIIGTARKLENLRSICAFCSRMKRGRLAAAAQHHGWNVLAMGQHLDDVAESTSVYDEKALPYAQDHVLDE
;
A
#
# COMPACT_ATOMS: atom_id res chain seq x y z
N MET A 1 -7.79 25.57 -7.74
CA MET A 1 -8.90 24.61 -7.52
C MET A 1 -9.39 24.77 -6.09
N ARG A 2 -10.56 25.39 -5.87
CA ARG A 2 -11.10 25.68 -4.53
C ARG A 2 -11.99 24.50 -4.12
N CYS A 3 -11.50 23.62 -3.26
CA CYS A 3 -12.35 22.56 -2.71
C CYS A 3 -13.44 23.21 -1.83
N ARG A 4 -14.68 23.15 -2.30
CA ARG A 4 -15.86 23.56 -1.53
C ARG A 4 -15.91 22.68 -0.28
N LYS A 5 -15.86 23.31 0.90
CA LYS A 5 -16.22 22.70 2.18
C LYS A 5 -17.69 22.29 2.10
N ASN A 6 -17.98 21.06 1.68
CA ASN A 6 -19.35 20.58 1.56
C ASN A 6 -19.60 19.49 2.61
N LYS A 7 -20.41 19.88 3.60
CA LYS A 7 -21.46 19.12 4.29
C LYS A 7 -21.16 17.68 4.75
N SER A 8 -21.01 17.56 6.07
CA SER A 8 -21.61 16.52 6.93
C SER A 8 -21.74 15.12 6.30
N THR A 9 -20.62 14.54 5.88
CA THR A 9 -20.52 13.09 5.78
C THR A 9 -19.96 12.61 7.11
N ASN A 10 -20.77 11.91 7.90
CA ASN A 10 -20.27 11.20 9.07
C ASN A 10 -19.43 10.05 8.55
N PHE A 11 -18.11 10.16 8.67
CA PHE A 11 -17.20 9.06 8.40
C PHE A 11 -16.63 8.58 9.73
N GLU A 12 -16.47 7.27 9.83
CA GLU A 12 -15.73 6.63 10.92
C GLU A 12 -14.31 6.36 10.42
N LEU A 13 -13.35 6.48 11.32
CA LEU A 13 -11.94 6.27 11.01
C LEU A 13 -11.47 4.97 11.64
N GLY A 14 -10.95 4.09 10.80
CA GLY A 14 -10.12 2.97 11.20
C GLY A 14 -8.72 3.12 10.63
N ALA A 15 -7.73 2.52 11.27
CA ALA A 15 -6.35 2.49 10.81
C ALA A 15 -5.86 1.04 10.70
N ILE A 16 -5.14 0.72 9.63
CA ILE A 16 -4.46 -0.56 9.45
C ILE A 16 -2.97 -0.33 9.30
N THR A 17 -2.15 -1.22 9.86
CA THR A 17 -0.74 -1.33 9.51
C THR A 17 -0.39 -2.78 9.19
N VAL A 18 0.26 -2.98 8.05
CA VAL A 18 0.85 -4.26 7.64
C VAL A 18 2.37 -4.10 7.71
N ASP A 19 2.96 -4.73 8.72
CA ASP A 19 4.41 -4.73 8.93
C ASP A 19 5.06 -5.85 8.12
N PRO A 20 5.98 -5.53 7.18
CA PRO A 20 6.64 -6.52 6.35
C PRO A 20 7.81 -7.26 7.06
N GLY A 21 8.04 -7.00 8.35
CA GLY A 21 9.08 -7.64 9.16
C GLY A 21 10.47 -7.00 8.99
N SER A 22 10.52 -5.68 8.75
CA SER A 22 11.79 -4.96 8.60
C SER A 22 12.32 -4.52 9.96
N SER A 23 13.61 -4.75 10.24
CA SER A 23 14.25 -4.23 11.46
C SER A 23 14.40 -2.71 11.49
N ALA A 24 14.20 -2.03 10.35
CA ALA A 24 14.41 -0.59 10.22
C ALA A 24 13.21 0.25 10.71
N TYR A 25 12.07 -0.37 10.97
CA TYR A 25 10.84 0.35 11.32
C TYR A 25 10.04 -0.44 12.35
N ASN A 26 9.61 0.23 13.41
CA ASN A 26 8.74 -0.36 14.43
C ASN A 26 7.42 0.43 14.51
N PRO A 27 6.32 -0.12 14.00
CA PRO A 27 5.00 0.52 14.05
C PRO A 27 4.29 0.38 15.41
N ARG A 28 4.80 -0.42 16.36
CA ARG A 28 4.12 -0.70 17.63
C ARG A 28 3.72 0.55 18.44
N PRO A 29 4.48 1.67 18.45
CA PRO A 29 4.04 2.91 19.11
C PRO A 29 2.70 3.47 18.58
N LEU A 30 2.30 3.13 17.35
CA LEU A 30 1.02 3.55 16.77
C LEU A 30 -0.18 2.92 17.47
N ILE A 31 -0.01 1.77 18.13
CA ILE A 31 -1.10 1.09 18.86
C ILE A 31 -1.66 2.01 19.95
N ASP A 32 -0.77 2.53 20.80
CA ASP A 32 -1.17 3.39 21.91
C ASP A 32 -1.64 4.76 21.42
N TYR A 33 -1.00 5.28 20.36
CA TYR A 33 -1.40 6.53 19.73
C TYR A 33 -2.82 6.46 19.15
N CYS A 34 -3.14 5.45 18.34
CA CYS A 34 -4.49 5.27 17.78
C CYS A 34 -5.52 5.04 18.88
N ARG A 35 -5.18 4.28 19.94
CA ARG A 35 -6.06 4.11 21.10
C ARG A 35 -6.36 5.45 21.79
N SER A 36 -5.37 6.32 21.94
CA SER A 36 -5.55 7.66 22.55
C SER A 36 -6.49 8.57 21.74
N LEU A 37 -6.60 8.33 20.43
CA LEU A 37 -7.48 9.05 19.52
C LEU A 37 -8.86 8.39 19.33
N ASN A 38 -9.11 7.26 20.03
CA ASN A 38 -10.31 6.45 19.86
C ASN A 38 -10.52 5.99 18.40
N ILE A 39 -9.43 5.59 17.74
CA ILE A 39 -9.42 5.04 16.38
C ILE A 39 -9.23 3.53 16.45
N ASP A 40 -10.11 2.77 15.80
CA ASP A 40 -9.96 1.32 15.67
C ASP A 40 -8.72 1.00 14.85
N TYR A 41 -7.75 0.34 15.47
CA TYR A 41 -6.45 0.05 14.88
C TYR A 41 -6.22 -1.45 14.73
N PHE A 42 -5.99 -1.88 13.49
CA PHE A 42 -5.60 -3.24 13.15
C PHE A 42 -4.12 -3.31 12.78
N TYR A 43 -3.36 -4.09 13.53
CA TYR A 43 -1.95 -4.35 13.28
C TYR A 43 -1.74 -5.79 12.86
N GLU A 44 -1.09 -6.00 11.72
CA GLU A 44 -0.69 -7.32 11.23
C GLU A 44 0.81 -7.33 10.97
N GLU A 45 1.51 -8.32 11.53
CA GLU A 45 2.92 -8.58 11.29
C GLU A 45 3.07 -9.81 10.39
N GLN A 46 3.83 -9.68 9.30
CA GLN A 46 4.12 -10.75 8.35
C GLN A 46 5.56 -10.65 7.85
N ASP A 47 6.30 -11.76 7.86
CA ASP A 47 7.67 -11.81 7.32
C ASP A 47 7.70 -11.80 5.78
N ILE A 48 7.31 -10.68 5.19
CA ILE A 48 7.25 -10.48 3.74
C ILE A 48 8.66 -10.36 3.18
N ILE A 49 9.56 -9.67 3.89
CA ILE A 49 10.95 -9.46 3.44
C ILE A 49 11.74 -10.77 3.50
N GLY A 50 11.63 -11.53 4.59
CA GLY A 50 12.30 -12.84 4.70
C GLY A 50 11.77 -13.83 3.67
N THR A 51 10.46 -13.81 3.38
CA THR A 51 9.88 -14.59 2.29
C THR A 51 10.44 -14.17 0.92
N ALA A 52 10.52 -12.85 0.65
CA ALA A 52 11.06 -12.33 -0.59
C ALA A 52 12.52 -12.75 -0.83
N ARG A 53 13.34 -12.80 0.23
CA ARG A 53 14.75 -13.22 0.15
C ARG A 53 14.95 -14.70 -0.16
N LYS A 54 13.96 -15.55 0.10
CA LYS A 54 14.02 -16.99 -0.19
C LYS A 54 13.64 -17.34 -1.63
N LEU A 55 13.14 -16.37 -2.41
CA LEU A 55 12.71 -16.56 -3.79
C LEU A 55 13.89 -16.35 -4.76
N GLU A 56 14.27 -17.40 -5.48
CA GLU A 56 15.46 -17.39 -6.36
C GLU A 56 15.32 -16.47 -7.58
N ASN A 57 14.10 -16.25 -8.08
CA ASN A 57 13.83 -15.49 -9.31
C ASN A 57 13.13 -14.15 -9.07
N LEU A 58 13.33 -13.54 -7.89
CA LEU A 58 12.65 -12.29 -7.56
C LEU A 58 13.34 -11.08 -8.18
N ARG A 59 12.67 -10.44 -9.14
CA ARG A 59 13.18 -9.23 -9.81
C ARG A 59 13.38 -8.03 -8.88
N SER A 60 12.52 -7.87 -7.86
CA SER A 60 12.62 -6.77 -6.89
C SER A 60 11.87 -7.08 -5.61
N ILE A 61 12.58 -7.01 -4.49
CA ILE A 61 12.01 -7.15 -3.14
C ILE A 61 10.98 -6.05 -2.88
N CYS A 62 11.27 -4.81 -3.28
CA CYS A 62 10.37 -3.66 -3.09
C CYS A 62 9.05 -3.84 -3.85
N ALA A 63 9.12 -4.32 -5.12
CA ALA A 63 7.93 -4.60 -5.91
C ALA A 63 7.07 -5.71 -5.30
N PHE A 64 7.72 -6.79 -4.83
CA PHE A 64 7.04 -7.89 -4.13
C PHE A 64 6.37 -7.42 -2.85
N CYS A 65 7.11 -6.72 -1.98
CA CYS A 65 6.58 -6.20 -0.72
C CYS A 65 5.41 -5.23 -0.95
N SER A 66 5.51 -4.35 -1.96
CA SER A 66 4.43 -3.43 -2.32
C SER A 66 3.15 -4.16 -2.74
N ARG A 67 3.28 -5.25 -3.50
CA ARG A 67 2.14 -6.07 -3.94
C ARG A 67 1.50 -6.84 -2.78
N MET A 68 2.33 -7.47 -1.94
CA MET A 68 1.85 -8.22 -0.78
C MET A 68 1.14 -7.32 0.24
N LYS A 69 1.72 -6.16 0.56
CA LYS A 69 1.11 -5.18 1.48
C LYS A 69 -0.27 -4.72 0.99
N ARG A 70 -0.39 -4.38 -0.29
CA ARG A 70 -1.69 -3.96 -0.87
C ARG A 70 -2.75 -5.06 -0.76
N GLY A 71 -2.39 -6.32 -1.03
CA GLY A 71 -3.30 -7.45 -0.88
C GLY A 71 -3.79 -7.63 0.56
N ARG A 72 -2.87 -7.55 1.53
CA ARG A 72 -3.19 -7.64 2.97
C ARG A 72 -4.06 -6.49 3.45
N LEU A 73 -3.73 -5.25 3.06
CA LEU A 73 -4.54 -4.07 3.39
C LEU A 73 -5.97 -4.20 2.87
N ALA A 74 -6.14 -4.66 1.63
CA ALA A 74 -7.47 -4.87 1.04
C ALA A 74 -8.25 -5.98 1.76
N ALA A 75 -7.58 -7.07 2.14
CA ALA A 75 -8.20 -8.17 2.89
C ALA A 75 -8.61 -7.73 4.30
N ALA A 76 -7.76 -6.98 5.00
CA ALA A 76 -8.06 -6.42 6.31
C ALA A 76 -9.23 -5.44 6.24
N ALA A 77 -9.24 -4.52 5.28
CA ALA A 77 -10.36 -3.59 5.09
C ALA A 77 -11.70 -4.34 4.87
N GLN A 78 -11.70 -5.39 4.05
CA GLN A 78 -12.88 -6.24 3.84
C GLN A 78 -13.31 -6.97 5.12
N HIS A 79 -12.37 -7.50 5.89
CA HIS A 79 -12.67 -8.20 7.15
C HIS A 79 -13.32 -7.29 8.18
N HIS A 80 -12.90 -6.04 8.26
CA HIS A 80 -13.46 -5.03 9.17
C HIS A 80 -14.70 -4.31 8.60
N GLY A 81 -15.16 -4.65 7.38
CA GLY A 81 -16.30 -4.01 6.74
C GLY A 81 -16.04 -2.57 6.29
N TRP A 82 -14.78 -2.16 6.15
CA TRP A 82 -14.41 -0.83 5.69
C TRP A 82 -14.54 -0.72 4.16
N ASN A 83 -15.18 0.36 3.71
CA ASN A 83 -15.54 0.57 2.32
C ASN A 83 -14.55 1.45 1.53
N VAL A 84 -13.67 2.17 2.22
CA VAL A 84 -12.68 3.07 1.62
C VAL A 84 -11.32 2.86 2.28
N LEU A 85 -10.29 2.59 1.48
CA LEU A 85 -8.90 2.53 1.93
C LEU A 85 -8.16 3.78 1.47
N ALA A 86 -7.77 4.64 2.40
CA ALA A 86 -6.94 5.81 2.14
C ALA A 86 -5.47 5.48 2.43
N MET A 87 -4.57 5.76 1.47
CA MET A 87 -3.13 5.65 1.63
C MET A 87 -2.50 7.04 1.59
N GLY A 88 -1.70 7.38 2.60
CA GLY A 88 -1.03 8.68 2.70
C GLY A 88 0.23 8.75 1.83
N GLN A 89 0.07 8.76 0.50
CA GLN A 89 1.17 9.04 -0.43
C GLN A 89 1.41 10.54 -0.49
N HIS A 90 2.67 10.97 -0.38
CA HIS A 90 3.03 12.36 -0.59
C HIS A 90 3.11 12.68 -2.10
N LEU A 91 3.15 13.97 -2.42
CA LEU A 91 3.20 14.43 -3.81
C LEU A 91 4.50 13.99 -4.51
N ASP A 92 5.60 13.98 -3.78
CA ASP A 92 6.92 13.50 -4.21
C ASP A 92 6.90 12.01 -4.57
N ASP A 93 6.17 11.16 -3.83
CA ASP A 93 6.01 9.74 -4.19
C ASP A 93 5.38 9.60 -5.59
N VAL A 94 4.40 10.45 -5.92
CA VAL A 94 3.74 10.47 -7.24
C VAL A 94 4.71 10.99 -8.31
N ALA A 95 5.45 12.07 -8.02
CA ALA A 95 6.42 12.62 -8.95
C ALA A 95 7.51 11.58 -9.30
N GLU A 96 8.12 10.96 -8.29
CA GLU A 96 9.12 9.91 -8.48
C GLU A 96 8.59 8.74 -9.31
N SER A 97 7.39 8.26 -8.97
CA SER A 97 6.79 7.15 -9.69
C SER A 97 6.43 7.51 -11.13
N THR A 98 6.07 8.75 -11.45
CA THR A 98 5.84 9.18 -12.85
C THR A 98 7.14 9.36 -13.64
N SER A 99 8.21 9.87 -13.03
CA SER A 99 9.49 10.11 -13.73
C SER A 99 10.20 8.81 -14.13
N VAL A 100 10.06 7.72 -13.36
CA VAL A 100 10.66 6.42 -13.72
C VAL A 100 9.97 5.72 -14.91
N TYR A 101 8.82 6.21 -15.40
CA TYR A 101 8.19 5.68 -16.62
C TYR A 101 8.75 6.27 -17.92
N ASP A 102 9.58 7.32 -17.87
CA ASP A 102 10.06 8.02 -19.06
C ASP A 102 11.28 7.33 -19.72
N GLU A 103 12.13 6.63 -18.95
CA GLU A 103 13.37 6.03 -19.51
C GLU A 103 13.26 4.56 -19.95
N LYS A 104 12.12 3.88 -19.72
CA LYS A 104 11.95 2.45 -20.08
C LYS A 104 10.66 2.09 -20.81
N ALA A 105 9.92 3.07 -21.33
CA ALA A 105 8.75 2.81 -22.17
C ALA A 105 9.18 2.81 -23.66
N LEU A 106 9.70 1.66 -24.15
CA LEU A 106 9.61 1.09 -25.52
C LEU A 106 10.58 -0.11 -25.57
N PRO A 107 10.20 -1.34 -26.00
CA PRO A 107 9.02 -1.74 -26.78
C PRO A 107 8.20 -2.89 -26.12
N TYR A 108 6.92 -2.65 -25.85
CA TYR A 108 5.94 -3.74 -25.60
C TYR A 108 4.63 -3.39 -26.33
N ALA A 109 4.76 -3.14 -27.64
CA ALA A 109 3.63 -2.85 -28.53
C ALA A 109 3.73 -3.62 -29.87
N GLN A 110 4.48 -4.72 -29.90
CA GLN A 110 4.48 -5.69 -30.99
C GLN A 110 4.71 -7.05 -30.35
N ASP A 111 3.62 -7.78 -30.09
CA ASP A 111 3.56 -9.25 -30.08
C ASP A 111 2.18 -9.63 -29.54
N HIS A 112 1.23 -9.71 -30.48
CA HIS A 112 0.04 -10.57 -30.51
C HIS A 112 -0.96 -9.96 -31.50
N VAL A 113 -0.55 -9.92 -32.77
CA VAL A 113 -1.49 -10.13 -33.87
C VAL A 113 -1.88 -11.60 -33.75
N LEU A 114 -3.15 -11.85 -33.41
CA LEU A 114 -3.76 -13.16 -33.58
C LEU A 114 -3.89 -13.37 -35.09
N ASP A 115 -2.99 -14.19 -35.65
CA ASP A 115 -3.16 -14.80 -36.96
C ASP A 115 -3.97 -16.09 -36.75
N GLU A 116 -5.12 -16.13 -37.43
CA GLU A 116 -6.04 -17.25 -37.76
C GLU A 116 -6.46 -18.27 -36.67
#